data_AF-A0A7R9T4Y3-F1
#
_entry.id   AF-A0A7R9T4Y3-F1
#
_cell.length_a   1.000
_cell.length_b   1.000
_cell.length_c   1.000
_cell.angle_alpha   90.00
_cell.angle_beta   90.00
_cell.angle_gamma   90.00
#
_symmetry.space_group_name_H-M   'P 1'
#
loop_
_entity.id
_entity.type
_entity.pdbx_description
1 polymer ?
#
loop_
_entity_poly.entity_id
_entity_poly.type
_entity_poly.pdbx_seq_one_letter_code
_entity_poly.pdbx_strand_id
1 'polypeptide(L)'
;AATTPDDDVPIWERRELERKAADAKGGLPWPAYLLLSVIVLIAATGSMFEYAYKNPIFGVVGADSGLYAPILGWFVFTGFPLAGFFWKKGIDGANEASEAQDKMDGY
;
A
#
# COMPACT_ATOMS: atom_id res chain seq x y z
N ALA A 1 20.24 -35.51 -18.49
CA ALA A 1 19.48 -34.29 -18.21
C ALA A 1 18.65 -34.57 -16.97
N ALA A 2 18.98 -33.94 -15.83
CA ALA A 2 18.21 -34.12 -14.61
C ALA A 2 17.02 -33.16 -14.68
N THR A 3 15.82 -33.72 -14.87
CA THR A 3 14.55 -32.99 -14.76
C THR A 3 14.36 -32.66 -13.29
N THR A 4 14.39 -31.37 -12.95
CA THR A 4 14.08 -30.91 -11.60
C THR A 4 12.61 -31.22 -11.28
N PRO A 5 12.28 -31.58 -10.03
CA PRO A 5 10.91 -31.97 -9.63
C PRO A 5 9.86 -30.86 -9.80
N ASP A 6 10.31 -29.66 -10.17
CA ASP A 6 9.46 -28.49 -10.38
C ASP A 6 8.78 -28.47 -11.76
N ASP A 7 9.28 -29.24 -12.74
CA ASP A 7 8.73 -29.27 -14.11
C ASP A 7 7.40 -30.05 -14.22
N ASP A 8 7.02 -30.80 -13.18
CA ASP A 8 5.86 -31.72 -13.23
C ASP A 8 4.53 -31.11 -12.76
N VAL A 9 4.54 -29.98 -12.04
CA VAL A 9 3.28 -29.37 -11.57
C VAL A 9 2.69 -28.48 -12.68
N PRO A 10 1.47 -28.77 -13.16
CA PRO A 10 0.87 -27.94 -14.19
C PRO A 10 0.65 -26.49 -13.72
N ILE A 11 0.80 -25.54 -14.65
CA ILE A 11 0.69 -24.09 -14.38
C ILE A 11 -0.64 -23.72 -13.70
N TRP A 12 -1.73 -24.42 -14.01
CA TRP A 12 -3.03 -24.17 -13.39
C TRP A 12 -3.10 -24.57 -11.91
N GLU A 13 -2.42 -25.65 -11.52
CA GLU A 13 -2.38 -26.14 -10.14
C GLU A 13 -1.48 -25.25 -9.28
N ARG A 14 -0.37 -24.79 -9.85
CA ARG A 14 0.53 -23.80 -9.24
C ARG A 14 -0.19 -22.48 -8.94
N ARG A 15 -0.91 -21.94 -9.94
CA ARG A 15 -1.74 -20.72 -9.77
C ARG A 15 -2.84 -20.88 -8.73
N GLU A 16 -3.41 -22.08 -8.61
CA GLU A 16 -4.47 -22.33 -7.63
C GLU A 16 -3.92 -22.43 -6.20
N LEU A 17 -2.71 -22.97 -6.02
CA LEU A 17 -1.98 -22.95 -4.76
C LEU A 17 -1.57 -21.52 -4.36
N GLU A 18 -1.06 -20.72 -5.30
CA GLU A 18 -0.75 -19.29 -5.09
C GLU A 18 -2.00 -18.49 -4.72
N ARG A 19 -3.12 -18.72 -5.41
CA ARG A 19 -4.41 -18.07 -5.09
C ARG A 19 -4.86 -18.44 -3.68
N LYS A 20 -4.81 -19.73 -3.31
CA LYS A 20 -5.16 -20.20 -1.95
C LYS A 20 -4.22 -19.61 -0.89
N ALA A 21 -2.93 -19.49 -1.18
CA ALA A 21 -1.97 -18.88 -0.26
C ALA A 21 -2.23 -17.37 -0.08
N ALA A 22 -2.56 -16.66 -1.17
CA ALA A 22 -2.96 -15.25 -1.12
C ALA A 22 -4.27 -15.05 -0.33
N ASP A 23 -5.27 -15.90 -0.56
CA ASP A 23 -6.55 -15.88 0.16
C ASP A 23 -6.36 -16.18 1.64
N ALA A 24 -5.48 -17.13 1.98
CA ALA A 24 -5.17 -17.50 3.37
C ALA A 24 -4.36 -16.42 4.12
N LYS A 25 -3.45 -15.73 3.43
CA LYS A 25 -2.66 -14.62 4.00
C LYS A 25 -3.55 -13.43 4.38
N GLY A 26 -4.60 -13.19 3.58
CA GLY A 26 -5.56 -12.12 3.79
C GLY A 26 -4.97 -10.71 3.68
N GLY A 27 -5.84 -9.71 3.72
CA GLY A 27 -5.46 -8.31 3.52
C GLY A 27 -5.42 -7.90 2.05
N LEU A 28 -4.80 -6.74 1.79
CA LEU A 28 -4.72 -6.17 0.44
C LEU A 28 -3.49 -6.69 -0.30
N PRO A 29 -3.50 -6.75 -1.64
CA PRO A 29 -2.29 -7.04 -2.41
C PRO A 29 -1.27 -5.91 -2.21
N TRP A 30 0.03 -6.24 -2.25
CA TRP A 30 1.10 -5.28 -1.99
C TRP A 30 1.02 -3.97 -2.80
N PRO A 31 0.61 -3.96 -4.09
CA PRO A 31 0.50 -2.71 -4.84
C PRO A 31 -0.58 -1.79 -4.27
N ALA A 32 -1.65 -2.36 -3.72
CA ALA A 32 -2.73 -1.58 -3.12
C ALA A 32 -2.25 -0.89 -1.83
N TYR A 33 -1.39 -1.53 -1.03
CA TYR A 33 -0.76 -0.86 0.12
C TYR A 33 0.10 0.33 -0.31
N LEU A 34 0.91 0.20 -1.36
CA LEU A 34 1.71 1.34 -1.86
C LEU A 34 0.83 2.46 -2.43
N LEU A 35 -0.24 2.13 -3.16
CA LEU A 35 -1.19 3.12 -3.65
C LEU A 35 -1.86 3.89 -2.51
N LEU A 36 -2.32 3.18 -1.47
CA LEU A 36 -2.90 3.80 -0.28
C LEU A 36 -1.88 4.68 0.44
N SER A 37 -0.62 4.25 0.54
CA SER A 37 0.45 5.06 1.11
C SER A 37 0.58 6.41 0.40
N VAL A 38 0.64 6.40 -0.94
CA VAL A 38 0.75 7.62 -1.75
C VAL A 38 -0.46 8.54 -1.57
N ILE A 39 -1.67 7.99 -1.64
CA ILE A 39 -2.91 8.79 -1.48
C ILE A 39 -2.94 9.48 -0.11
N VAL A 40 -2.65 8.73 0.96
CA VAL A 40 -2.66 9.26 2.32
C VAL A 40 -1.56 10.31 2.50
N LEU A 41 -0.38 10.10 1.91
CA LEU A 41 0.72 11.06 1.98
C LEU A 41 0.41 12.37 1.25
N ILE A 42 -0.24 12.29 0.09
CA ILE A 42 -0.73 13.47 -0.64
C ILE A 42 -1.77 14.22 0.19
N ALA A 43 -2.74 13.51 0.79
CA ALA A 43 -3.77 14.13 1.63
C ALA A 43 -3.17 14.82 2.87
N ALA A 44 -2.23 14.17 3.56
CA ALA A 44 -1.53 14.74 4.72
C ALA A 44 -0.72 15.98 4.33
N THR A 45 0.05 15.90 3.23
CA THR A 45 0.88 17.00 2.74
C THR A 45 0.03 18.18 2.27
N GLY A 46 -1.03 17.91 1.51
CA GLY A 46 -1.98 18.94 1.07
C GLY A 46 -2.67 19.61 2.26
N SER A 47 -3.05 18.85 3.28
CA SER A 47 -3.63 19.41 4.52
C SER A 47 -2.68 20.38 5.24
N MET A 48 -1.38 20.11 5.18
CA MET A 48 -0.35 20.98 5.74
C MET A 48 -0.28 22.32 4.99
N PHE A 49 -0.32 22.28 3.65
CA PHE A 49 -0.33 23.48 2.82
C PHE A 49 -1.63 24.27 2.95
N GLU A 50 -2.78 23.60 3.00
CA GLU A 50 -4.06 24.23 3.26
C GLU A 50 -4.03 24.99 4.59
N TYR A 51 -3.57 24.34 5.65
CA TYR A 51 -3.47 24.97 6.96
C TYR A 51 -2.57 26.22 6.96
N ALA A 52 -1.44 26.15 6.24
CA ALA A 52 -0.45 27.23 6.14
C ALA A 52 -0.95 28.43 5.33
N TYR A 53 -1.63 28.20 4.21
CA TYR A 53 -2.04 29.25 3.27
C TYR A 53 -3.50 29.69 3.43
N LYS A 54 -4.29 29.01 4.27
CA LYS A 54 -5.75 29.25 4.43
C LYS A 54 -6.49 29.20 3.10
N ASN A 55 -5.97 28.42 2.15
CA ASN A 55 -6.56 28.21 0.84
C ASN A 55 -7.02 26.74 0.75
N PRO A 56 -8.33 26.45 0.74
CA PRO A 56 -8.84 25.08 0.77
C PRO A 56 -8.71 24.40 -0.60
N ILE A 57 -7.53 23.81 -0.87
CA ILE A 57 -7.17 23.14 -2.14
C ILE A 57 -8.10 21.96 -2.44
N PHE A 58 -8.40 21.12 -1.45
CA PHE A 58 -9.31 20.00 -1.55
C PHE A 58 -10.78 20.40 -1.34
N GLY A 59 -11.03 21.61 -0.81
CA GLY A 59 -12.39 22.12 -0.61
C GLY A 59 -13.24 21.34 0.40
N VAL A 60 -12.66 20.37 1.13
CA VAL A 60 -13.39 19.48 2.05
C VAL A 60 -14.00 20.26 3.22
N VAL A 61 -13.31 21.31 3.69
CA VAL A 61 -13.84 22.22 4.71
C VAL A 61 -13.35 23.64 4.44
N GLY A 62 -14.24 24.62 4.61
CA GLY A 62 -13.93 26.03 4.37
C GLY A 62 -13.00 26.61 5.45
N ALA A 63 -12.12 27.55 5.06
CA ALA A 63 -11.17 28.19 5.97
C ALA A 63 -11.84 28.95 7.12
N ASP A 64 -13.08 29.42 6.92
CA ASP A 64 -13.87 30.14 7.92
C ASP A 64 -14.54 29.21 8.95
N SER A 65 -14.44 27.89 8.78
CA SER A 65 -15.04 26.90 9.68
C SER A 65 -14.18 26.68 10.92
N GLY A 66 -14.81 26.63 12.10
CA GLY A 66 -14.14 26.22 13.34
C GLY A 66 -13.58 24.79 13.31
N LEU A 67 -14.02 23.96 12.36
CA LEU A 67 -13.52 22.60 12.15
C LEU A 67 -12.30 22.53 11.21
N TYR A 68 -11.90 23.65 10.60
CA TYR A 68 -10.80 23.70 9.63
C TYR A 68 -9.50 23.18 10.21
N ALA A 69 -9.02 23.79 11.29
CA ALA A 69 -7.76 23.39 11.92
C ALA A 69 -7.81 21.98 12.53
N PRO A 70 -8.87 21.55 13.27
CA PRO A 70 -8.96 20.18 13.78
C PRO A 70 -8.92 19.10 12.71
N ILE A 71 -9.65 19.26 11.61
CA ILE A 71 -9.71 18.25 10.53
C ILE A 71 -8.37 18.15 9.81
N LEU A 72 -7.77 19.29 9.45
CA LEU A 72 -6.45 19.28 8.80
C LEU A 72 -5.36 18.71 9.73
N GLY A 73 -5.43 19.06 11.02
CA GLY A 73 -4.56 18.49 12.05
C GLY A 73 -4.69 16.97 12.11
N TRP A 74 -5.92 16.44 12.12
CA TRP A 74 -6.16 15.00 12.09
C TRP A 74 -5.48 14.33 10.89
N PHE A 75 -5.65 14.88 9.68
CA PHE A 75 -5.01 14.34 8.48
C PHE A 75 -3.49 14.37 8.55
N VAL A 76 -2.89 15.41 9.11
CA VAL A 76 -1.42 15.49 9.26
C VAL A 76 -0.93 14.49 10.31
N PHE A 77 -1.51 14.50 11.51
CA PHE A 77 -1.03 13.68 12.63
C PHE A 77 -1.28 12.18 12.42
N THR A 78 -2.36 11.80 11.75
CA THR A 78 -2.66 10.39 11.46
C THR A 78 -2.14 9.95 10.10
N GLY A 79 -2.10 10.84 9.11
CA GLY A 79 -1.75 10.52 7.73
C GLY A 79 -0.29 10.14 7.55
N PHE A 80 0.67 10.88 8.12
CA PHE A 80 2.09 10.51 7.98
C PHE A 80 2.42 9.13 8.58
N PRO A 81 2.01 8.80 9.83
CA PRO A 81 2.20 7.45 10.36
C PRO A 81 1.49 6.37 9.54
N LEU A 82 0.25 6.63 9.10
CA LEU A 82 -0.53 5.66 8.32
C LEU A 82 0.09 5.42 6.93
N ALA A 83 0.57 6.46 6.27
CA ALA A 83 1.30 6.36 5.01
C ALA A 83 2.59 5.54 5.17
N GLY A 84 3.34 5.75 6.25
CA GLY A 84 4.52 4.96 6.58
C GLY A 84 4.20 3.48 6.85
N PHE A 85 3.11 3.21 7.58
CA PHE A 85 2.62 1.84 7.80
C PHE A 85 2.28 1.14 6.48
N PHE A 86 1.52 1.81 5.60
CA PHE A 86 1.17 1.27 4.28
C PHE A 86 2.40 1.08 3.38
N TRP A 87 3.34 2.03 3.39
CA TRP A 87 4.60 1.91 2.68
C TRP A 87 5.34 0.64 3.11
N LYS A 88 5.53 0.45 4.42
CA LYS A 88 6.23 -0.69 4.99
C LYS A 88 5.56 -2.02 4.60
N LYS A 89 4.24 -2.11 4.72
CA LYS A 89 3.46 -3.27 4.27
C LYS A 89 3.58 -3.55 2.77
N GLY A 90 3.59 -2.49 1.95
CA GLY A 90 3.74 -2.61 0.51
C GLY A 90 5.14 -3.09 0.10
N ILE A 91 6.19 -2.57 0.73
CA ILE A 91 7.58 -2.99 0.50
C ILE A 91 7.80 -4.42 0.98
N ASP A 92 7.35 -4.79 2.18
CA ASP A 92 7.45 -6.17 2.68
C ASP A 92 6.79 -7.15 1.70
N GLY A 93 5.59 -6.82 1.20
CA GLY A 93 4.88 -7.65 0.25
C GLY A 93 5.52 -7.70 -1.15
N ALA A 94 6.15 -6.62 -1.59
CA ALA A 94 6.90 -6.60 -2.85
C ALA A 94 8.17 -7.47 -2.76
N ASN A 95 8.91 -7.38 -1.65
CA ASN A 95 10.09 -8.19 -1.42
C ASN A 95 9.77 -9.68 -1.38
N GLU A 96 8.70 -10.07 -0.67
CA GLU A 96 8.24 -11.47 -0.63
C GLU A 96 7.83 -11.99 -2.01
N ALA A 97 7.20 -11.14 -2.83
CA ALA A 97 6.84 -11.50 -4.20
C ALA A 97 8.08 -11.71 -5.07
N SER A 98 9.11 -10.86 -4.92
CA SER A 98 10.40 -11.04 -5.61
C SER A 98 11.11 -12.32 -5.16
N GLU A 99 11.18 -12.59 -3.85
CA GLU A 99 11.80 -13.82 -3.33
C GLU A 99 11.07 -15.09 -3.79
N ALA A 100 9.74 -15.03 -3.94
CA ALA A 100 8.97 -16.13 -4.49
C ALA A 100 9.29 -16.34 -5.98
N GLN A 101 9.46 -15.25 -6.74
CA GLN A 101 9.82 -15.32 -8.14
C GLN A 101 11.25 -15.85 -8.36
N ASP A 102 12.22 -15.37 -7.57
CA ASP A 102 13.61 -15.87 -7.64
C ASP A 102 13.67 -17.39 -7.39
N LYS A 103 12.93 -17.89 -6.40
CA LYS A 103 12.83 -19.34 -6.12
C LYS A 103 12.23 -20.14 -7.28
N MET A 104 11.28 -19.57 -8.02
CA MET A 104 10.69 -20.21 -9.20
C MET A 104 11.66 -20.19 -10.40
N ASP A 105 12.46 -19.14 -10.52
CA ASP A 105 13.45 -18.97 -11.59
C ASP A 105 14.80 -19.67 -11.28
N GLY A 106 14.94 -20.26 -10.09
CA GLY A 106 16.08 -21.09 -9.69
C GLY A 106 17.31 -20.32 -9.18
N TYR A 107 17.12 -19.06 -8.77
CA TYR A 107 18.13 -18.20 -8.14
C TYR A 107 17.87 -18.05 -6.63
#